data_AF-A0A8H4EX27-F1
#
_entry.id   AF-A0A8H4EX27-F1
#
_cell.length_a   1.000
_cell.length_b   1.000
_cell.length_c   1.000
_cell.angle_alpha   90.00
_cell.angle_beta   90.00
_cell.angle_gamma   90.00
#
_symmetry.space_group_name_H-M   'P 1'
#
loop_
_entity.id
_entity.type
_entity.pdbx_description
1 polymer ?
#
loop_
_entity_poly.entity_id
_entity_poly.type
_entity_poly.pdbx_seq_one_letter_code
_entity_poly.pdbx_strand_id
1 'polypeptide(L)'
;MIVIDNVKYACQKCIKGHRSSRCDHTERHLVIVKRKGRPISQCDECREQRLKRHIHQKCVCPKLSGKKKYLTNTTSNATKTLNTSRHIMSIEALLLS
;
A
#
# COMPACT_ATOMS: atom_id res chain seq x y z
N MET A 1 12.41 21.09 -10.43
CA MET A 1 11.78 20.68 -9.15
C MET A 1 12.82 20.91 -8.08
N ILE A 2 12.46 21.44 -6.92
CA ILE A 2 13.43 21.76 -5.86
C ILE A 2 13.40 20.64 -4.83
N VAL A 3 14.54 20.21 -4.30
CA VAL A 3 14.64 19.11 -3.31
C VAL A 3 15.40 19.63 -2.10
N ILE A 4 14.78 19.52 -0.93
CA ILE A 4 15.34 19.94 0.37
C ILE A 4 15.05 18.80 1.35
N ASP A 5 16.07 18.34 2.08
CA ASP A 5 15.95 17.23 3.06
C ASP A 5 15.23 15.99 2.51
N ASN A 6 15.54 15.63 1.26
CA ASN A 6 14.93 14.50 0.55
C ASN A 6 13.42 14.64 0.28
N VAL A 7 12.84 15.82 0.52
CA VAL A 7 11.46 16.18 0.20
C VAL A 7 11.43 17.02 -1.08
N LYS A 8 10.49 16.70 -1.97
CA LYS A 8 10.32 17.36 -3.27
C LYS A 8 9.36 18.54 -3.14
N TYR A 9 9.73 19.69 -3.67
CA TYR A 9 8.96 20.92 -3.68
C TYR A 9 8.74 21.43 -5.10
N ALA A 10 7.58 22.05 -5.33
CA ALA A 10 7.27 22.74 -6.58
C ALA A 10 6.22 23.84 -6.36
N CYS A 11 6.19 24.81 -7.27
CA CYS A 11 5.23 25.91 -7.25
C CYS A 11 3.79 25.42 -7.46
N GLN A 12 2.80 26.06 -6.85
CA GLN A 12 1.38 25.65 -6.96
C GLN A 12 0.87 25.62 -8.42
N LYS A 13 1.21 26.63 -9.22
CA LYS A 13 0.87 26.70 -10.66
C LYS A 13 1.49 25.53 -11.45
N CYS A 14 2.71 25.13 -11.07
CA CYS A 14 3.45 24.04 -11.69
C CYS A 14 2.85 22.68 -11.34
N ILE A 15 2.38 22.52 -10.10
CA ILE A 15 1.68 21.32 -9.65
C ILE A 15 0.34 21.18 -10.38
N LYS A 16 -0.50 22.22 -10.36
CA LYS A 16 -1.80 22.23 -11.05
C LYS A 16 -1.65 22.05 -12.57
N GLY A 17 -0.63 22.67 -13.16
CA GLY A 17 -0.33 22.57 -14.59
C GLY A 17 0.46 21.34 -15.01
N HIS A 18 0.67 20.36 -14.13
CA HIS A 18 1.44 19.13 -14.41
C HIS A 18 2.91 19.34 -14.84
N ARG A 19 3.48 20.54 -14.63
CA ARG A 19 4.88 20.91 -14.94
C ARG A 19 5.82 20.77 -13.73
N SER A 20 5.32 20.20 -12.63
CA SER A 20 6.06 20.07 -11.36
C SER A 20 7.42 19.38 -11.47
N SER A 21 7.60 18.45 -12.41
CA SER A 21 8.90 17.78 -12.66
C SER A 21 10.01 18.77 -13.02
N ARG A 22 9.68 19.83 -13.75
CA ARG A 22 10.64 20.84 -14.26
C ARG A 22 10.48 22.20 -13.58
N CYS A 23 9.84 22.28 -12.42
CA CYS A 23 9.64 23.56 -11.71
C CYS A 23 10.96 24.15 -11.19
N ASP A 24 11.40 25.28 -11.72
CA ASP A 24 12.61 26.04 -11.41
C ASP A 24 12.33 27.38 -10.69
N HIS A 25 11.07 27.79 -10.63
CA HIS A 25 10.66 29.02 -9.95
C HIS A 25 10.99 28.99 -8.45
N THR A 26 11.81 29.93 -8.00
CA THR A 26 12.19 30.16 -6.59
C THR A 26 11.38 31.27 -5.92
N GLU A 27 10.89 32.22 -6.71
CA GLU A 27 10.13 33.39 -6.23
C GLU A 27 8.67 33.05 -5.84
N ARG A 28 8.15 31.93 -6.33
CA ARG A 28 6.75 31.53 -6.12
C ARG A 28 6.63 30.65 -4.89
N HIS A 29 5.47 30.70 -4.25
CA HIS A 29 5.15 29.82 -3.12
C HIS A 29 5.34 28.34 -3.49
N LEU A 30 6.29 27.69 -2.81
CA LEU A 30 6.65 26.29 -2.98
C LEU A 30 5.87 25.44 -1.99
N VAL A 31 5.32 24.33 -2.49
CA VAL A 31 4.61 23.34 -1.66
C VAL A 31 5.17 21.95 -1.91
N ILE A 32 5.01 21.08 -0.92
CA ILE A 32 5.48 19.69 -0.97
C ILE A 32 4.73 18.92 -2.07
N VAL A 33 5.47 18.24 -2.92
CA VAL A 33 4.94 17.37 -3.97
C VAL A 33 4.65 15.99 -3.36
N LYS A 34 3.37 15.67 -3.21
CA LYS A 34 2.92 14.34 -2.78
C LYS A 34 3.26 13.28 -3.82
N ARG A 35 3.36 12.01 -3.40
CA ARG A 35 3.58 10.88 -4.32
C ARG A 35 2.46 10.84 -5.36
N LYS A 36 2.86 10.76 -6.64
CA LYS A 36 1.96 10.63 -7.78
C LYS A 36 1.57 9.17 -7.94
N GLY A 37 0.31 8.91 -8.30
CA GLY A 37 -0.15 7.57 -8.64
C GLY A 37 -1.65 7.43 -8.43
N ARG A 38 -2.31 6.77 -9.37
CA ARG A 38 -3.68 6.28 -9.15
C ARG A 38 -3.60 5.15 -8.10
N PRO A 39 -4.54 5.06 -7.15
CA PRO A 39 -4.64 3.86 -6.32
C PRO A 39 -4.75 2.62 -7.19
N ILE A 40 -4.21 1.49 -6.73
CA ILE A 40 -4.30 0.25 -7.49
C ILE A 40 -5.77 -0.17 -7.61
N SER A 41 -6.21 -0.42 -8.84
CA SER A 41 -7.61 -0.78 -9.14
C SER A 41 -7.85 -2.30 -9.12
N GLN A 42 -6.79 -3.10 -9.05
CA GLN A 42 -6.81 -4.56 -9.07
C GLN A 42 -6.42 -5.11 -7.70
N CYS A 43 -6.98 -6.25 -7.32
CA CYS A 43 -6.50 -7.01 -6.18
C CYS A 43 -5.12 -7.64 -6.48
N ASP A 44 -4.42 -8.04 -5.42
CA ASP A 44 -3.07 -8.63 -5.53
C ASP A 44 -3.07 -9.93 -6.35
N GLU A 45 -4.11 -10.75 -6.22
CA GLU A 45 -4.25 -12.01 -6.96
C GLU A 45 -4.37 -11.76 -8.48
N CYS A 46 -5.26 -10.86 -8.92
CA CYS A 46 -5.39 -10.54 -10.34
C CYS A 46 -4.10 -9.90 -10.89
N ARG A 47 -3.36 -9.16 -10.06
CA ARG A 47 -2.06 -8.59 -10.46
C ARG A 47 -1.02 -9.69 -10.66
N GLU A 48 -1.00 -10.68 -9.77
CA GLU A 48 -0.09 -11.82 -9.87
C GLU A 48 -0.43 -12.71 -11.07
N GLN A 49 -1.71 -12.93 -11.36
CA GLN A 49 -2.16 -13.65 -12.55
C GLN A 49 -1.71 -12.94 -13.84
N ARG A 50 -1.77 -11.60 -13.89
CA ARG A 50 -1.22 -10.85 -15.02
C ARG A 50 0.29 -11.07 -15.17
N LEU A 51 1.04 -11.16 -14.07
CA LEU A 51 2.49 -11.40 -14.14
C LEU A 51 2.81 -12.83 -14.56
N LYS A 52 2.15 -13.83 -13.95
CA LYS A 52 2.42 -15.26 -14.17
C LYS A 52 1.90 -15.77 -15.50
N ARG A 53 0.73 -15.29 -15.91
CA ARG A 53 0.00 -15.83 -17.07
C ARG A 53 -0.04 -14.85 -18.25
N HIS A 54 0.43 -13.61 -18.07
CA HIS A 54 0.35 -12.54 -19.09
C HIS A 54 -1.08 -12.26 -19.60
N ILE A 55 -2.09 -12.57 -18.78
CA ILE A 55 -3.50 -12.38 -19.10
C ILE A 55 -3.97 -11.00 -18.62
N HIS A 56 -4.54 -10.18 -19.52
CA HIS A 56 -4.93 -8.79 -19.25
C HIS A 56 -6.43 -8.60 -18.98
N GLN A 57 -7.02 -9.36 -18.06
CA GLN A 57 -8.44 -9.23 -17.75
C GLN A 57 -8.76 -8.11 -16.74
N LYS A 58 -9.99 -7.59 -16.82
CA LYS A 58 -10.53 -6.63 -15.85
C LYS A 58 -10.78 -7.34 -14.51
N CYS A 59 -10.25 -6.77 -13.43
CA CYS A 59 -10.53 -7.26 -12.08
C CYS A 59 -12.02 -7.01 -11.76
N VAL A 60 -12.76 -8.09 -11.55
CA VAL A 60 -14.18 -8.08 -11.12
C VAL A 60 -14.36 -8.60 -9.70
N CYS A 61 -13.27 -8.85 -8.98
CA CYS A 61 -13.31 -9.30 -7.59
C CYS A 61 -14.06 -8.29 -6.70
N PRO A 62 -14.84 -8.76 -5.71
CA PRO A 62 -15.43 -7.89 -4.72
C PRO A 62 -14.32 -7.11 -4.00
N LYS A 63 -14.47 -5.78 -3.91
CA LYS A 63 -13.50 -4.91 -3.26
C LYS A 63 -13.53 -5.18 -1.75
N LEU A 64 -12.71 -6.12 -1.28
CA LEU A 64 -12.36 -6.20 0.14
C LEU A 64 -11.58 -4.92 0.46
N SER A 65 -12.21 -4.01 1.19
CA SER A 65 -11.68 -2.72 1.58
C SER A 65 -10.35 -2.87 2.33
N GLY A 66 -9.24 -2.66 1.64
CA GLY A 66 -8.06 -1.97 2.18
C GLY A 66 -7.33 -2.57 3.39
N LYS A 67 -7.38 -3.89 3.66
CA LYS A 67 -6.42 -4.47 4.63
C LYS A 67 -5.12 -4.80 3.92
N LYS A 68 -4.13 -3.91 4.03
CA LYS A 68 -2.72 -4.22 3.70
C LYS A 68 -2.30 -5.42 4.55
N LYS A 69 -2.28 -6.61 3.97
CA LYS A 69 -1.51 -7.70 4.54
C LYS A 69 -0.07 -7.44 4.11
N TYR A 70 0.76 -7.00 5.04
CA TYR A 70 2.20 -7.18 4.90
C TYR A 70 2.42 -8.69 4.96
N LEU A 71 2.45 -9.38 3.81
CA LEU A 71 2.80 -10.80 3.76
C LEU A 71 4.31 -10.90 3.85
N THR A 72 4.79 -11.35 5.00
CA THR A 72 6.08 -12.03 5.11
C THR A 72 5.98 -13.37 4.38
N ASN A 73 6.97 -13.65 3.54
CA ASN A 73 7.08 -14.89 2.78
C ASN A 73 7.10 -16.10 3.72
N THR A 74 6.14 -17.02 3.57
CA THR A 74 6.33 -18.42 3.96
C THR A 74 5.73 -19.31 2.88
N THR A 75 6.63 -20.06 2.27
CA THR A 75 6.39 -21.16 1.35
C THR A 75 5.54 -22.26 1.98
N SER A 76 4.87 -23.01 1.10
CA SER A 76 4.37 -24.38 1.24
C SER A 76 3.18 -24.67 2.17
N ASN A 77 2.09 -25.09 1.53
CA ASN A 77 1.19 -26.21 1.87
C ASN A 77 1.07 -26.61 3.35
N ALA A 78 -0.07 -26.29 3.96
CA ALA A 78 -0.62 -27.09 5.06
C ALA A 78 -2.13 -26.95 5.12
N THR A 79 -2.82 -28.06 4.83
CA THR A 79 -4.19 -28.34 5.24
C THR A 79 -4.32 -28.21 6.76
N LYS A 80 -5.13 -27.27 7.27
CA LYS A 80 -5.56 -27.29 8.69
C LYS A 80 -7.02 -26.87 8.84
N THR A 81 -7.85 -27.90 8.85
CA THR A 81 -8.90 -28.17 9.85
C THR A 81 -9.41 -26.96 10.65
N LEU A 82 -10.69 -26.67 10.44
CA LEU A 82 -11.54 -25.97 11.39
C LEU A 82 -11.46 -26.68 12.75
N ASN A 83 -11.04 -25.97 13.79
CA ASN A 83 -11.43 -26.34 15.14
C ASN A 83 -11.77 -25.09 15.95
N THR A 84 -13.01 -25.12 16.40
CA THR A 84 -13.68 -24.19 17.27
C THR A 84 -13.14 -24.31 18.69
N SER A 85 -12.78 -23.20 19.33
CA SER A 85 -13.18 -22.98 20.72
C SER A 85 -13.02 -21.51 21.08
N ARG A 86 -14.16 -20.88 21.35
CA ARG A 86 -14.28 -19.58 22.00
C ARG A 86 -14.15 -19.86 23.49
N HIS A 87 -13.08 -19.42 24.16
CA HIS A 87 -13.19 -18.97 25.55
C HIS A 87 -11.98 -18.16 25.99
N ILE A 88 -12.27 -17.24 26.88
CA ILE A 88 -11.51 -16.07 27.30
C ILE A 88 -11.20 -16.27 28.81
N MET A 89 -9.98 -15.88 29.23
CA MET A 89 -9.46 -15.63 30.60
C MET A 89 -9.14 -16.80 31.56
N SER A 90 -7.90 -16.82 32.06
CA SER A 90 -7.60 -16.31 33.42
C SER A 90 -6.09 -15.97 33.56
N ILE A 91 -5.81 -14.82 34.18
CA ILE A 91 -4.48 -14.40 34.61
C ILE A 91 -4.28 -14.98 36.00
N GLU A 92 -3.79 -16.21 36.13
CA GLU A 92 -3.46 -16.78 37.44
C GLU A 92 -2.50 -17.99 37.34
N ALA A 93 -1.34 -17.81 36.71
CA ALA A 93 -0.34 -18.89 36.63
C ALA A 93 1.13 -18.41 36.64
N LEU A 94 1.43 -17.29 37.32
CA LEU A 94 2.81 -16.80 37.42
C LEU A 94 3.30 -16.45 38.84
N LEU A 95 2.60 -16.87 39.90
CA LEU A 95 3.09 -16.66 41.27
C LEU A 95 2.73 -17.82 42.20
N LEU A 96 3.48 -18.93 42.11
CA LEU A 96 3.82 -19.75 43.28
C LEU A 96 5.05 -20.60 42.94
N SER A 97 6.16 -20.22 43.55
CA SER A 97 7.25 -21.09 44.00
C SER A 97 6.75 -22.22 44.89
#